data_AF-A0A395JQI0-F1
#
_entry.id   AF-A0A395JQI0-F1
#
_cell.length_a   1.000
_cell.length_b   1.000
_cell.length_c   1.000
_cell.angle_alpha   90.00
_cell.angle_beta   90.00
_cell.angle_gamma   90.00
#
_symmetry.space_group_name_H-M   'P 1'
#
loop_
_entity.id
_entity.type
_entity.pdbx_description
1 polymer ?
#
loop_
_entity_poly.entity_id
_entity_poly.type
_entity_poly.pdbx_seq_one_letter_code
_entity_poly.pdbx_strand_id
1 'polypeptide(L)'
;MSARGPFLFLIFTLIAVGLTSIYYRHVESGVPLTTGEQITLWQIEAEISFTGKNDAVSAQLTLPQDPEFELVEEFTASPAYGVHVLREAADSKVVWSKRQVSGPQTLYYQGLFKENRDQERVDEPIQRPEFEPWLEPYQATAQALLNDAYAKSGNRELLVMQLESVLQSDDQSVAMLLSRYSRTEVFLQLLEMAAVPSKRVGGLVLEDGRRHQTLVPLVQVYINQQWELFDLQSEGLDPDLPVIIWLQDSPALLDVVGGENSSISFSISQVTRSALQAANAELANGDLFNFGLYNLPIAEQNLFKGILLLPIGALVVVFLRVIVGVKCSGTFMPILIATSFIQTELLNGVLGFLLVVSTGLVIRSYLSHLNLLLVSRISAVVIVVIGIIVLFTIIAFRLGLTDALTITFFPMIIMAWTIERMSILWEEEGGQEVLVQGGGSLLVAVIAYLMMDNALIRHWAFNFLGVHALIMAAILLMGQYTGYRLSELRRFKPMTDD
;
A
#
# COMPACT_ATOMS: atom_id res chain seq x y z
N MET A 1 34.07 -34.44 -5.01
CA MET A 1 34.35 -32.99 -4.84
C MET A 1 33.02 -32.26 -4.72
N SER A 2 32.93 -31.31 -3.80
CA SER A 2 31.74 -31.02 -3.00
C SER A 2 30.68 -30.15 -3.70
N ALA A 3 29.53 -30.73 -4.02
CA ALA A 3 28.31 -29.99 -4.39
C ALA A 3 27.75 -29.10 -3.26
N ARG A 4 28.39 -29.09 -2.07
CA ARG A 4 28.03 -28.23 -0.93
C ARG A 4 28.22 -26.75 -1.23
N GLY A 5 29.28 -26.37 -1.98
CA GLY A 5 29.56 -24.98 -2.31
C GLY A 5 28.48 -24.32 -3.17
N PRO A 6 28.15 -24.88 -4.36
CA PRO A 6 27.09 -24.36 -5.22
C PRO A 6 25.72 -24.33 -4.54
N PHE A 7 25.42 -25.33 -3.70
CA PHE A 7 24.16 -25.40 -2.96
C PHE A 7 24.02 -24.29 -1.90
N LEU A 8 25.06 -24.06 -1.09
CA LEU A 8 25.06 -23.00 -0.09
C LEU A 8 25.02 -21.62 -0.76
N PHE A 9 25.71 -21.45 -1.90
CA PHE A 9 25.64 -20.22 -2.68
C PHE A 9 24.21 -19.95 -3.19
N LEU A 10 23.51 -20.98 -3.70
CA LEU A 10 22.12 -20.86 -4.12
C LEU A 10 21.20 -20.42 -2.96
N ILE A 11 21.34 -21.05 -1.80
CA ILE A 11 20.56 -20.67 -0.60
C ILE A 11 20.86 -19.22 -0.19
N PHE A 12 22.13 -18.84 -0.12
CA PHE A 12 22.52 -17.49 0.23
C PHE A 12 21.94 -16.47 -0.75
N THR A 13 21.95 -16.78 -2.04
CA THR A 13 21.37 -15.93 -3.09
C THR A 13 19.86 -15.79 -2.91
N LEU A 14 19.14 -16.89 -2.67
CA LEU A 14 17.70 -16.85 -2.42
C LEU A 14 17.35 -16.03 -1.17
N ILE A 15 18.13 -16.16 -0.09
CA ILE A 15 17.94 -15.38 1.13
C ILE A 15 18.22 -13.91 0.88
N ALA A 16 19.33 -13.58 0.22
CA ALA A 16 19.69 -12.20 -0.10
C ALA A 16 18.61 -11.54 -0.98
N VAL A 17 18.22 -12.19 -2.08
CA VAL A 17 17.15 -11.68 -2.97
C VAL A 17 15.82 -11.54 -2.22
N GLY A 18 15.47 -12.52 -1.38
CA GLY A 18 14.24 -12.48 -0.59
C GLY A 18 14.21 -11.30 0.39
N LEU A 19 15.29 -11.13 1.17
CA LEU A 19 15.40 -10.03 2.14
C LEU A 19 15.50 -8.67 1.47
N THR A 20 16.29 -8.52 0.41
CA THR A 20 16.39 -7.26 -0.34
C THR A 20 15.06 -6.87 -0.96
N SER A 21 14.30 -7.83 -1.52
CA SER A 21 12.97 -7.57 -2.06
C SER A 21 11.96 -7.13 -0.99
N ILE A 22 12.02 -7.75 0.21
CA ILE A 22 11.17 -7.34 1.34
C ILE A 22 11.55 -5.93 1.82
N TYR A 23 12.84 -5.67 1.98
CA TYR A 23 13.35 -4.37 2.43
C TYR A 23 12.97 -3.25 1.46
N TYR A 24 13.23 -3.44 0.17
CA TYR A 24 12.88 -2.46 -0.86
C TYR A 24 11.39 -2.15 -0.84
N ARG A 25 10.54 -3.18 -0.79
CA ARG A 25 9.09 -2.98 -0.79
C ARG A 25 8.55 -2.34 0.49
N HIS A 26 9.23 -2.54 1.63
CA HIS A 26 8.84 -1.91 2.88
C HIS A 26 9.28 -0.44 2.96
N VAL A 27 10.54 -0.16 2.61
CA VAL A 27 11.15 1.18 2.76
C VAL A 27 10.75 2.10 1.62
N GLU A 28 10.98 1.69 0.39
CA GLU A 28 10.74 2.55 -0.79
C GLU A 28 9.26 2.63 -1.14
N SER A 29 8.52 1.52 -0.96
CA SER A 29 7.10 1.48 -1.33
C SER A 29 6.14 1.66 -0.16
N GLY A 30 6.65 1.92 1.06
CA GLY A 30 5.82 2.16 2.24
C GLY A 30 4.88 1.01 2.67
N VAL A 31 5.07 -0.21 2.15
CA VAL A 31 4.19 -1.34 2.45
C VAL A 31 4.45 -1.83 3.88
N PRO A 32 3.44 -1.87 4.77
CA PRO A 32 3.63 -2.25 6.17
C PRO A 32 3.99 -3.74 6.31
N LEU A 33 4.84 -4.07 7.28
CA LEU A 33 5.17 -5.47 7.60
C LEU A 33 4.04 -6.17 8.38
N THR A 34 3.20 -5.39 9.05
CA THR A 34 2.09 -5.91 9.87
C THR A 34 0.74 -5.61 9.24
N THR A 35 -0.25 -6.43 9.57
CA THR A 35 -1.63 -6.20 9.14
C THR A 35 -2.26 -5.11 9.99
N GLY A 36 -2.92 -4.15 9.36
CA GLY A 36 -3.75 -3.15 10.05
C GLY A 36 -3.04 -1.85 10.41
N GLU A 37 -1.79 -1.66 9.97
CA GLU A 37 -1.09 -0.38 10.09
C GLU A 37 -1.86 0.72 9.33
N GLN A 38 -2.14 1.81 10.03
CA GLN A 38 -2.84 2.99 9.51
C GLN A 38 -1.85 4.13 9.42
N ILE A 39 -1.95 4.92 8.35
CA ILE A 39 -1.26 6.21 8.25
C ILE A 39 -2.29 7.32 8.33
N THR A 40 -1.87 8.43 8.94
CA THR A 40 -2.63 9.68 8.93
C THR A 40 -2.25 10.44 7.66
N LEU A 41 -3.26 10.82 6.89
CA LEU A 41 -3.13 11.61 5.68
C LEU A 41 -3.86 12.93 5.86
N TRP A 42 -3.35 13.98 5.23
CA TRP A 42 -4.02 15.26 5.12
C TRP A 42 -4.93 15.25 3.90
N GLN A 43 -6.24 15.32 4.14
CA GLN A 43 -7.22 15.51 3.09
C GLN A 43 -7.45 17.01 2.91
N ILE A 44 -7.18 17.49 1.70
CA ILE A 44 -7.37 18.89 1.33
C ILE A 44 -8.39 18.92 0.18
N GLU A 45 -9.49 19.62 0.40
CA GLU A 45 -10.53 19.87 -0.58
C GLU A 45 -10.52 21.34 -0.99
N ALA A 46 -10.39 21.60 -2.29
CA ALA A 46 -10.57 22.91 -2.90
C ALA A 46 -11.99 23.01 -3.46
N GLU A 47 -12.79 23.91 -2.89
CA GLU A 47 -14.13 24.26 -3.37
C GLU A 47 -14.03 25.54 -4.19
N ILE A 48 -14.41 25.44 -5.47
CA ILE A 48 -14.44 26.57 -6.41
C ILE A 48 -15.89 26.92 -6.69
N SER A 49 -16.28 28.17 -6.44
CA SER A 49 -17.62 28.68 -6.72
C SER A 49 -17.58 29.83 -7.72
N PHE A 50 -18.48 29.85 -8.69
CA PHE A 50 -18.63 30.95 -9.66
C PHE A 50 -20.05 30.99 -10.23
N THR A 51 -20.41 32.08 -10.90
CA THR A 51 -21.70 32.23 -11.60
C THR A 51 -21.48 32.20 -13.11
N GLY A 52 -22.12 31.26 -13.81
CA GLY A 52 -22.03 31.12 -15.27
C GLY A 52 -22.90 32.12 -16.03
N LYS A 53 -22.40 32.62 -17.17
CA LYS A 53 -23.04 33.65 -17.99
C LYS A 53 -23.83 33.13 -19.18
N ASN A 54 -24.31 31.88 -19.12
CA ASN A 54 -24.93 31.17 -20.24
C ASN A 54 -23.99 31.06 -21.46
N ASP A 55 -22.70 30.91 -21.22
CA ASP A 55 -21.63 30.74 -22.21
C ASP A 55 -20.77 29.51 -21.87
N ALA A 56 -19.78 29.21 -22.72
CA ALA A 56 -18.77 28.21 -22.45
C ALA A 56 -17.88 28.64 -21.28
N VAL A 57 -17.67 27.71 -20.34
CA VAL A 57 -16.83 27.93 -19.16
C VAL A 57 -15.59 27.06 -19.24
N SER A 58 -14.45 27.66 -18.88
CA SER A 58 -13.19 26.98 -18.61
C SER A 58 -12.67 27.46 -17.25
N ALA A 59 -12.62 26.58 -16.26
CA ALA A 59 -12.05 26.86 -14.95
C ALA A 59 -10.75 26.07 -14.77
N GLN A 60 -9.70 26.73 -14.29
CA GLN A 60 -8.38 26.16 -14.10
C GLN A 60 -7.94 26.37 -12.65
N LEU A 61 -7.53 25.29 -11.98
CA LEU A 61 -6.93 25.32 -10.65
C LEU A 61 -5.48 24.85 -10.73
N THR A 62 -4.57 25.67 -10.25
CA THR A 62 -3.17 25.28 -10.05
C THR A 62 -3.06 24.31 -8.88
N LEU A 63 -2.34 23.21 -9.07
CA LEU A 63 -2.13 22.14 -8.08
C LEU A 63 -0.84 22.35 -7.28
N PRO A 64 -0.77 21.86 -6.03
CA PRO A 64 0.40 22.01 -5.18
C PRO A 64 1.61 21.27 -5.77
N GLN A 65 2.79 21.87 -5.61
CA GLN A 65 4.08 21.29 -5.96
C GLN A 65 5.02 21.46 -4.76
N ASP A 66 4.76 20.71 -3.70
CA ASP A 66 5.55 20.74 -2.48
C ASP A 66 6.33 19.43 -2.32
N PRO A 67 7.67 19.44 -2.34
CA PRO A 67 8.47 18.25 -2.09
C PRO A 67 8.23 17.61 -0.71
N GLU A 68 7.81 18.41 0.29
CA GLU A 68 7.53 17.92 1.65
C GLU A 68 6.20 17.17 1.76
N PHE A 69 5.35 17.21 0.72
CA PHE A 69 4.06 16.52 0.70
C PHE A 69 3.89 15.68 -0.56
N GLU A 70 3.72 14.38 -0.35
CA GLU A 70 3.48 13.44 -1.43
C GLU A 70 1.97 13.22 -1.65
N LEU A 71 1.53 13.34 -2.90
CA LEU A 71 0.14 13.10 -3.30
C LEU A 71 -0.11 11.59 -3.40
N VAL A 72 -0.96 11.07 -2.51
CA VAL A 72 -1.35 9.64 -2.46
C VAL A 72 -2.49 9.36 -3.45
N GLU A 73 -3.54 10.17 -3.40
CA GLU A 73 -4.75 10.01 -4.21
C GLU A 73 -5.35 11.38 -4.54
N GLU A 74 -5.99 11.50 -5.71
CA GLU A 74 -6.76 12.68 -6.07
C GLU A 74 -8.11 12.33 -6.67
N PHE A 75 -9.10 13.17 -6.39
CA PHE A 75 -10.48 13.04 -6.84
C PHE A 75 -11.04 14.38 -7.30
N THR A 76 -11.94 14.33 -8.28
CA THR A 76 -12.73 15.50 -8.70
C THR A 76 -14.20 15.17 -8.67
N ALA A 77 -15.01 15.98 -7.99
CA ALA A 77 -16.46 15.77 -7.91
C ALA A 77 -17.20 16.78 -8.78
N SER A 78 -17.20 16.57 -10.10
CA SER A 78 -17.86 17.47 -11.06
C SER A 78 -18.42 16.74 -12.29
N PRO A 79 -19.43 15.86 -12.13
CA PRO A 79 -19.87 14.94 -13.20
C PRO A 79 -20.39 15.63 -14.46
N ALA A 80 -20.83 16.89 -14.34
CA ALA A 80 -21.40 17.66 -15.45
C ALA A 80 -20.36 18.41 -16.29
N TYR A 81 -19.08 18.35 -15.93
CA TYR A 81 -17.95 19.02 -16.61
C TYR A 81 -17.01 17.99 -17.22
N GLY A 82 -16.37 18.35 -18.34
CA GLY A 82 -15.19 17.64 -18.80
C GLY A 82 -14.00 18.03 -17.92
N VAL A 83 -13.28 17.05 -17.38
CA VAL A 83 -12.18 17.29 -16.43
C VAL A 83 -10.89 16.70 -17.01
N HIS A 84 -9.83 17.50 -16.98
CA HIS A 84 -8.49 17.08 -17.38
C HIS A 84 -7.48 17.52 -16.32
N VAL A 85 -6.70 16.57 -15.81
CA VAL A 85 -5.55 16.86 -14.94
C VAL A 85 -4.31 16.91 -15.83
N LEU A 86 -3.63 18.05 -15.86
CA LEU A 86 -2.42 18.29 -16.61
C LEU A 86 -1.24 18.32 -15.62
N ARG A 87 -0.29 17.40 -15.79
CA ARG A 87 0.92 17.30 -14.96
C ARG A 87 2.11 17.75 -15.78
N GLU A 88 2.60 18.95 -15.54
CA GLU A 88 3.85 19.47 -16.11
C GLU A 88 4.81 19.82 -14.97
N ALA A 89 6.12 19.63 -15.18
CA ALA A 89 7.13 19.71 -14.13
C ALA A 89 7.14 21.03 -13.32
N ALA A 90 6.58 22.12 -13.88
CA ALA A 90 6.49 23.43 -13.23
C ALA A 90 5.08 24.05 -13.25
N ASP A 91 4.07 23.35 -13.79
CA ASP A 91 2.71 23.92 -13.98
C ASP A 91 1.61 22.85 -13.96
N SER A 92 1.53 22.11 -12.85
CA SER A 92 0.46 21.12 -12.63
C SER A 92 -0.87 21.82 -12.39
N LYS A 93 -1.92 21.44 -13.14
CA LYS A 93 -3.25 22.07 -13.03
C LYS A 93 -4.40 21.13 -13.38
N VAL A 94 -5.57 21.42 -12.84
CA VAL A 94 -6.83 20.77 -13.20
C VAL A 94 -7.68 21.74 -13.99
N VAL A 95 -8.22 21.27 -15.11
CA VAL A 95 -9.05 22.05 -16.02
C VAL A 95 -10.45 21.44 -16.09
N TRP A 96 -11.46 22.23 -15.73
CA TRP A 96 -12.87 21.92 -15.95
C TRP A 96 -13.41 22.71 -17.13
N SER A 97 -14.11 22.04 -18.03
CA SER A 97 -14.71 22.67 -19.21
C SER A 97 -16.15 22.24 -19.45
N LYS A 98 -17.00 23.17 -19.86
CA LYS A 98 -18.40 22.91 -20.22
C LYS A 98 -18.92 23.96 -21.20
N ARG A 99 -19.62 23.54 -22.25
CA ARG A 99 -20.04 24.42 -23.37
C ARG A 99 -21.10 25.46 -23.03
N GLN A 100 -21.95 25.20 -22.05
CA GLN A 100 -23.02 26.12 -21.69
C GLN A 100 -23.35 25.98 -20.21
N VAL A 101 -23.12 27.08 -19.48
CA VAL A 101 -23.24 27.12 -18.02
C VAL A 101 -23.95 28.39 -17.59
N SER A 102 -25.02 28.25 -16.83
CA SER A 102 -25.79 29.38 -16.29
C SER A 102 -26.06 29.21 -14.80
N GLY A 103 -26.13 30.32 -14.08
CA GLY A 103 -26.39 30.33 -12.65
C GLY A 103 -25.18 29.89 -11.80
N PRO A 104 -25.38 29.70 -10.48
CA PRO A 104 -24.30 29.35 -9.56
C PRO A 104 -23.76 27.94 -9.84
N GLN A 105 -22.44 27.80 -9.79
CA GLN A 105 -21.71 26.57 -10.03
C GLN A 105 -20.72 26.34 -8.89
N THR A 106 -20.53 25.07 -8.55
CA THR A 106 -19.51 24.64 -7.60
C THR A 106 -18.74 23.46 -8.20
N LEU A 107 -17.42 23.53 -8.13
CA LEU A 107 -16.48 22.48 -8.54
C LEU A 107 -15.63 22.09 -7.34
N TYR A 108 -15.22 20.82 -7.30
CA TYR A 108 -14.44 20.28 -6.20
C TYR A 108 -13.22 19.52 -6.74
N TYR A 109 -12.06 19.85 -6.18
CA TYR A 109 -10.84 19.05 -6.27
C TYR A 109 -10.48 18.58 -4.87
N GLN A 110 -10.14 17.31 -4.70
CA GLN A 110 -9.75 16.74 -3.43
C GLN A 110 -8.44 15.96 -3.60
N GLY A 111 -7.45 16.27 -2.77
CA GLY A 111 -6.18 15.55 -2.70
C GLY A 111 -5.96 14.95 -1.32
N LEU A 112 -5.36 13.76 -1.28
CA LEU A 112 -4.87 13.10 -0.07
C LEU A 112 -3.35 13.17 -0.08
N PHE A 113 -2.78 13.86 0.90
CA PHE A 113 -1.35 14.12 1.01
C PHE A 113 -0.74 13.41 2.21
N LYS A 114 0.44 12.85 2.01
CA LYS A 114 1.30 12.25 3.03
C LYS A 114 2.49 13.18 3.25
N GLU A 115 2.78 13.51 4.50
CA GLU A 115 3.98 14.28 4.86
C GLU A 115 5.24 13.43 4.62
N ASN A 116 6.16 13.95 3.81
CA ASN A 116 7.40 13.28 3.43
C ASN A 116 8.57 13.86 4.23
N ARG A 117 8.83 13.30 5.41
CA ARG A 117 9.87 13.76 6.33
C ARG A 117 11.31 13.39 5.92
N ASP A 118 11.46 12.55 4.90
CA ASP A 118 12.73 11.93 4.54
C ASP A 118 13.45 12.63 3.35
N GLN A 119 12.89 13.71 2.78
CA GLN A 119 13.60 14.45 1.74
C GLN A 119 14.73 15.33 2.30
N GLU A 120 15.96 14.87 2.11
CA GLU A 120 17.18 15.65 2.28
C GLU A 120 17.29 16.77 1.23
N ARG A 121 17.50 18.00 1.73
CA ARG A 121 18.16 19.16 1.08
C ARG A 121 17.79 19.42 -0.38
N VAL A 122 16.88 20.36 -0.58
CA VAL A 122 16.68 21.02 -1.87
C VAL A 122 17.91 21.89 -2.19
N ASP A 123 18.48 21.70 -3.38
CA ASP A 123 19.58 22.53 -3.90
C ASP A 123 19.23 24.02 -3.90
N GLU A 124 20.23 24.89 -3.70
CA GLU A 124 20.08 26.34 -3.80
C GLU A 124 19.53 26.71 -5.20
N PRO A 125 18.47 27.52 -5.30
CA PRO A 125 17.86 27.85 -6.59
C PRO A 125 18.85 28.61 -7.49
N ILE A 126 18.91 28.21 -8.76
CA ILE A 126 19.77 28.84 -9.78
C ILE A 126 19.20 30.19 -10.27
N GLN A 127 17.91 30.45 -10.06
CA GLN A 127 17.23 31.66 -10.57
C GLN A 127 16.65 32.50 -9.42
N ARG A 128 17.01 33.78 -9.41
CA ARG A 128 16.40 34.78 -8.54
C ARG A 128 15.21 35.40 -9.27
N PRO A 129 14.06 35.58 -8.61
CA PRO A 129 12.95 36.32 -9.21
C PRO A 129 13.41 37.75 -9.54
N GLU A 130 13.19 38.19 -10.79
CA GLU A 130 13.42 39.57 -11.18
C GLU A 130 12.31 40.45 -10.60
N PHE A 131 12.63 41.23 -9.58
CA PHE A 131 11.72 42.22 -9.03
C PHE A 131 11.78 43.52 -9.84
N GLU A 132 10.65 44.24 -9.91
CA GLU A 132 10.66 45.61 -10.42
C GLU A 132 11.62 46.47 -9.58
N PRO A 133 12.49 47.27 -10.23
CA PRO A 133 13.42 48.14 -9.51
C PRO A 133 12.66 49.14 -8.62
N TRP A 134 13.22 49.43 -7.45
CA TRP A 134 12.74 50.50 -6.57
C TRP A 134 12.70 51.83 -7.32
N LEU A 135 11.58 52.56 -7.16
CA LEU A 135 11.49 53.95 -7.60
C LEU A 135 12.12 54.87 -6.54
N GLU A 136 12.83 55.92 -6.96
CA GLU A 136 13.22 56.99 -6.03
C GLU A 136 11.96 57.71 -5.49
N PRO A 137 11.87 58.04 -4.18
CA PRO A 137 12.89 57.98 -3.13
C PRO A 137 12.97 56.65 -2.34
N TYR A 138 12.19 55.63 -2.69
CA TYR A 138 12.08 54.39 -1.91
C TYR A 138 13.38 53.57 -1.91
N GLN A 139 14.16 53.65 -3.00
CA GLN A 139 15.44 52.95 -3.10
C GLN A 139 16.43 53.39 -2.01
N ALA A 140 16.57 54.71 -1.79
CA ALA A 140 17.44 55.25 -0.76
C ALA A 140 17.01 54.81 0.65
N THR A 141 15.69 54.79 0.92
CA THR A 141 15.12 54.30 2.18
C THR A 141 15.38 52.82 2.39
N ALA A 142 15.16 51.99 1.37
CA ALA A 142 15.41 50.55 1.42
C ALA A 142 16.91 50.24 1.67
N GLN A 143 17.81 50.98 1.00
CA GLN A 143 19.25 50.82 1.22
C GLN A 143 19.68 51.21 2.64
N ALA A 144 19.12 52.29 3.19
CA ALA A 144 19.40 52.70 4.57
C ALA A 144 18.94 51.65 5.58
N LEU A 145 17.73 51.10 5.39
CA LEU A 145 17.16 50.05 6.22
C LEU A 145 18.01 48.77 6.17
N LEU A 146 18.42 48.36 4.97
CA LEU A 146 19.27 47.20 4.78
C LEU A 146 20.64 47.38 5.44
N ASN A 147 21.25 48.57 5.31
CA ASN A 147 22.55 48.85 5.95
C ASN A 147 22.47 48.81 7.48
N ASP A 148 21.39 49.33 8.08
CA ASP A 148 21.17 49.28 9.52
C ASP A 148 20.95 47.83 10.01
N ALA A 149 20.13 47.05 9.30
CA ALA A 149 19.94 45.64 9.60
C ALA A 149 21.25 44.84 9.47
N TYR A 150 22.03 45.11 8.41
CA TYR A 150 23.34 44.48 8.20
C TYR A 150 24.31 44.78 9.34
N ALA A 151 24.39 46.02 9.82
CA ALA A 151 25.24 46.41 10.94
C ALA A 151 24.87 45.74 12.27
N LYS A 152 23.62 45.29 12.41
CA LYS A 152 23.10 44.60 13.61
C LYS A 152 23.06 43.07 13.48
N SER A 153 23.45 42.51 12.34
CA SER A 153 23.41 41.08 12.04
C SER A 153 24.80 40.44 11.94
N GLY A 154 24.98 39.24 12.47
CA GLY A 154 26.27 38.53 12.46
C GLY A 154 26.45 37.52 11.32
N ASN A 155 25.35 37.09 10.68
CA ASN A 155 25.32 36.12 9.57
C ASN A 155 24.03 36.32 8.75
N ARG A 156 23.86 35.52 7.69
CA ARG A 156 22.68 35.59 6.80
C ARG A 156 21.37 35.34 7.53
N GLU A 157 21.32 34.32 8.39
CA GLU A 157 20.14 33.95 9.17
C GLU A 157 19.67 35.10 10.08
N LEU A 158 20.59 35.67 10.85
CA LEU A 158 20.33 36.82 11.72
C LEU A 158 19.95 38.07 10.92
N LEU A 159 20.46 38.24 9.70
CA LEU A 159 20.04 39.34 8.82
C LEU A 159 18.57 39.19 8.43
N VAL A 160 18.13 37.98 8.06
CA VAL A 160 16.73 37.71 7.69
C VAL A 160 15.81 37.95 8.89
N MET A 161 16.14 37.40 10.05
CA MET A 161 15.37 37.61 11.29
C MET A 161 15.35 39.10 11.71
N GLN A 162 16.45 39.82 11.54
CA GLN A 162 16.52 41.26 11.83
C GLN A 162 15.63 42.06 10.87
N LEU A 163 15.65 41.75 9.57
CA LEU A 163 14.82 42.40 8.57
C LEU A 163 13.33 42.13 8.84
N GLU A 164 12.96 40.91 9.19
CA GLU A 164 11.60 40.54 9.60
C GLU A 164 11.15 41.38 10.80
N SER A 165 11.95 41.41 11.87
CA SER A 165 11.66 42.19 13.08
C SER A 165 11.52 43.69 12.80
N VAL A 166 12.39 44.25 11.95
CA VAL A 166 12.33 45.66 11.55
C VAL A 166 11.05 45.96 10.77
N LEU A 167 10.60 45.06 9.88
CA LEU A 167 9.36 45.26 9.11
C LEU A 167 8.08 45.15 9.95
N GLN A 168 8.17 44.57 11.14
CA GLN A 168 7.11 44.55 12.15
C GLN A 168 7.15 45.78 13.08
N SER A 169 8.22 46.58 13.05
CA SER A 169 8.39 47.75 13.90
C SER A 169 7.66 49.00 13.37
N ASP A 170 7.43 49.98 14.25
CA ASP A 170 6.81 51.28 13.93
C ASP A 170 7.81 52.30 13.31
N ASP A 171 8.86 51.84 12.62
CA ASP A 171 9.87 52.71 12.01
C ASP A 171 9.26 53.56 10.87
N GLN A 172 9.59 54.86 10.86
CA GLN A 172 9.12 55.80 9.83
C GLN A 172 9.56 55.40 8.41
N SER A 173 10.76 54.82 8.28
CA SER A 173 11.33 54.31 7.03
C SER A 173 10.53 53.13 6.50
N VAL A 174 10.09 52.24 7.40
CA VAL A 174 9.24 51.10 7.08
C VAL A 174 7.85 51.59 6.66
N ALA A 175 7.24 52.51 7.42
CA ALA A 175 5.94 53.10 7.08
C ALA A 175 5.94 53.77 5.70
N MET A 176 7.05 54.41 5.31
CA MET A 176 7.22 54.99 3.98
C MET A 176 7.19 53.92 2.89
N LEU A 177 7.93 52.82 3.04
CA LEU A 177 7.94 51.71 2.07
C LEU A 177 6.55 51.04 1.98
N LEU A 178 5.92 50.81 3.13
CA LEU A 178 4.59 50.18 3.23
C LEU A 178 3.44 51.05 2.69
N SER A 179 3.68 52.36 2.47
CA SER A 179 2.70 53.25 1.84
C SER A 179 2.44 52.91 0.36
N ARG A 180 3.39 52.21 -0.28
CA ARG A 180 3.36 51.88 -1.72
C ARG A 180 3.39 50.38 -1.99
N TYR A 181 4.15 49.62 -1.19
CA TYR A 181 4.42 48.21 -1.39
C TYR A 181 3.84 47.39 -0.24
N SER A 182 3.47 46.13 -0.50
CA SER A 182 3.12 45.20 0.57
C SER A 182 4.35 44.83 1.41
N ARG A 183 4.15 44.46 2.68
CA ARG A 183 5.26 44.02 3.54
C ARG A 183 6.04 42.85 2.93
N THR A 184 5.33 41.91 2.29
CA THR A 184 5.91 40.79 1.54
C THR A 184 6.79 41.26 0.38
N GLU A 185 6.36 42.26 -0.40
CA GLU A 185 7.18 42.85 -1.46
C GLU A 185 8.43 43.53 -0.91
N VAL A 186 8.29 44.33 0.16
CA VAL A 186 9.41 45.04 0.77
C VAL A 186 10.46 44.04 1.26
N PHE A 187 10.03 42.98 1.96
CA PHE A 187 10.94 41.95 2.46
C PHE A 187 11.67 41.22 1.34
N LEU A 188 10.95 40.74 0.32
CA LEU A 188 11.54 40.05 -0.82
C LEU A 188 12.56 40.93 -1.56
N GLN A 189 12.23 42.21 -1.78
CA GLN A 189 13.15 43.14 -2.46
C GLN A 189 14.38 43.47 -1.60
N LEU A 190 14.25 43.55 -0.27
CA LEU A 190 15.39 43.72 0.64
C LEU A 190 16.30 42.47 0.65
N LEU A 191 15.71 41.28 0.65
CA LEU A 191 16.45 40.02 0.53
C LEU A 191 17.17 39.90 -0.82
N GLU A 192 16.53 40.34 -1.90
CA GLU A 192 17.16 40.40 -3.22
C GLU A 192 18.36 41.36 -3.22
N MET A 193 18.22 42.56 -2.63
CA MET A 193 19.33 43.50 -2.45
C MET A 193 20.47 42.92 -1.60
N ALA A 194 20.14 42.06 -0.62
CA ALA A 194 21.09 41.34 0.21
C ALA A 194 21.68 40.08 -0.47
N ALA A 195 21.28 39.77 -1.71
CA ALA A 195 21.61 38.55 -2.44
C ALA A 195 21.26 37.26 -1.66
N VAL A 196 20.13 37.28 -0.95
CA VAL A 196 19.55 36.12 -0.25
C VAL A 196 18.44 35.53 -1.13
N PRO A 197 18.57 34.26 -1.58
CA PRO A 197 17.54 33.64 -2.41
C PRO A 197 16.22 33.55 -1.64
N SER A 198 15.17 34.11 -2.23
CA SER A 198 13.84 34.12 -1.65
C SER A 198 12.77 34.11 -2.74
N LYS A 199 11.60 33.56 -2.41
CA LYS A 199 10.45 33.51 -3.31
C LYS A 199 9.14 33.68 -2.55
N ARG A 200 8.13 34.22 -3.25
CA ARG A 200 6.77 34.33 -2.72
C ARG A 200 6.08 32.99 -2.93
N VAL A 201 5.46 32.47 -1.87
CA VAL A 201 4.66 31.24 -1.95
C VAL A 201 3.29 31.42 -1.30
N GLY A 202 2.31 30.63 -1.73
CA GLY A 202 1.01 30.52 -1.08
C GLY A 202 0.93 29.20 -0.34
N GLY A 203 0.82 29.25 0.99
CA GLY A 203 0.74 28.05 1.84
C GLY A 203 -0.65 27.79 2.40
N LEU A 204 -0.95 26.54 2.72
CA LEU A 204 -2.08 26.16 3.57
C LEU A 204 -1.55 25.57 4.87
N VAL A 205 -1.92 26.19 5.98
CA VAL A 205 -1.66 25.64 7.31
C VAL A 205 -2.57 24.44 7.53
N LEU A 206 -1.97 23.29 7.78
CA LEU A 206 -2.68 22.03 7.92
C LEU A 206 -3.09 21.82 9.38
N GLU A 207 -4.35 22.10 9.66
CA GLU A 207 -4.97 21.87 10.96
C GLU A 207 -6.29 21.10 10.74
N ASP A 208 -6.56 20.11 11.60
CA ASP A 208 -7.72 19.24 11.45
C ASP A 208 -9.05 20.00 11.64
N GLY A 209 -10.05 19.64 10.83
CA GLY A 209 -11.40 20.19 10.91
C GLY A 209 -11.57 21.63 10.41
N ARG A 210 -10.55 22.24 9.81
CA ARG A 210 -10.61 23.60 9.26
C ARG A 210 -11.41 23.64 7.95
N ARG A 211 -12.21 24.69 7.78
CA ARG A 211 -13.05 24.91 6.58
C ARG A 211 -12.95 26.35 6.12
N HIS A 212 -13.23 26.59 4.84
CA HIS A 212 -13.19 27.92 4.22
C HIS A 212 -11.85 28.64 4.43
N GLN A 213 -10.75 27.90 4.45
CA GLN A 213 -9.41 28.46 4.53
C GLN A 213 -9.02 29.07 3.19
N THR A 214 -8.11 30.03 3.21
CA THR A 214 -7.49 30.64 2.03
C THR A 214 -5.99 30.40 2.08
N LEU A 215 -5.30 30.54 0.94
CA LEU A 215 -3.85 30.53 0.95
C LEU A 215 -3.33 31.68 1.81
N VAL A 216 -2.43 31.36 2.74
CA VAL A 216 -1.66 32.35 3.49
C VAL A 216 -0.49 32.79 2.62
N PRO A 217 -0.28 34.11 2.39
CA PRO A 217 0.86 34.60 1.66
C PRO A 217 2.12 34.47 2.51
N LEU A 218 3.04 33.60 2.10
CA LEU A 218 4.29 33.31 2.81
C LEU A 218 5.50 33.67 1.95
N VAL A 219 6.65 33.74 2.60
CA VAL A 219 7.95 33.89 1.94
C VAL A 219 8.81 32.69 2.27
N GLN A 220 9.34 32.03 1.24
CA GLN A 220 10.40 31.05 1.41
C GLN A 220 11.75 31.73 1.27
N VAL A 221 12.64 31.53 2.23
CA VAL A 221 14.01 32.08 2.24
C VAL A 221 15.01 30.94 2.36
N TYR A 222 16.05 30.97 1.54
CA TYR A 222 17.09 29.94 1.56
C TYR A 222 18.20 30.29 2.55
N ILE A 223 18.23 29.58 3.68
CA ILE A 223 19.15 29.80 4.80
C ILE A 223 19.72 28.44 5.23
N ASN A 224 21.01 28.37 5.57
CA ASN A 224 21.63 27.14 6.11
C ASN A 224 21.40 25.84 5.30
N GLN A 225 21.32 25.94 3.97
CA GLN A 225 21.04 24.83 3.04
C GLN A 225 19.59 24.27 3.13
N GLN A 226 18.66 25.06 3.66
CA GLN A 226 17.25 24.70 3.79
C GLN A 226 16.36 25.89 3.40
N TRP A 227 15.13 25.59 2.98
CA TRP A 227 14.11 26.60 2.76
C TRP A 227 13.32 26.79 4.05
N GLU A 228 13.31 28.01 4.57
CA GLU A 228 12.54 28.38 5.76
C GLU A 228 11.34 29.25 5.35
N LEU A 229 10.19 29.00 5.97
CA LEU A 229 8.95 29.73 5.74
C LEU A 229 8.80 30.88 6.73
N PHE A 230 8.49 32.07 6.21
CA PHE A 230 8.23 33.27 6.99
C PHE A 230 6.82 33.79 6.70
N ASP A 231 6.06 34.05 7.77
CA ASP A 231 4.78 34.77 7.72
C ASP A 231 5.00 36.20 8.19
N LEU A 232 4.84 37.15 7.27
CA LEU A 232 5.05 38.57 7.55
C LEU A 232 3.77 39.31 7.95
N GLN A 233 2.61 38.65 7.90
CA GLN A 233 1.31 39.28 8.13
C GLN A 233 0.71 38.97 9.50
N SER A 234 0.95 37.77 10.04
CA SER A 234 0.44 37.34 11.33
C SER A 234 1.50 37.38 12.45
N GLU A 235 1.18 36.86 13.64
CA GLU A 235 2.12 36.69 14.76
C GLU A 235 3.14 35.55 14.54
N GLY A 236 3.15 34.94 13.34
CA GLY A 236 4.04 33.87 12.94
C GLY A 236 3.29 32.56 12.66
N LEU A 237 3.99 31.60 12.03
CA LEU A 237 3.49 30.24 11.85
C LEU A 237 3.58 29.47 13.17
N ASP A 238 2.55 28.67 13.46
CA ASP A 238 2.63 27.71 14.56
C ASP A 238 3.65 26.60 14.19
N PRO A 239 4.76 26.46 14.93
CA PRO A 239 5.79 25.47 14.61
C PRO A 239 5.31 24.02 14.72
N ASP A 240 4.19 23.76 15.42
CA ASP A 240 3.62 22.42 15.57
C ASP A 240 2.67 22.04 14.42
N LEU A 241 2.32 22.99 13.53
CA LEU A 241 1.41 22.76 12.42
C LEU A 241 2.16 22.68 11.08
N PRO A 242 1.99 21.59 10.30
CA PRO A 242 2.59 21.49 8.98
C PRO A 242 1.96 22.50 8.01
N VAL A 243 2.74 22.98 7.04
CA VAL A 243 2.28 23.92 6.01
C VAL A 243 2.60 23.34 4.64
N ILE A 244 1.58 23.09 3.83
CA ILE A 244 1.77 22.68 2.43
C ILE A 244 1.84 23.91 1.53
N ILE A 245 2.83 23.95 0.66
CA ILE A 245 3.02 25.00 -0.34
C ILE A 245 2.18 24.67 -1.56
N TRP A 246 1.10 25.43 -1.74
CA TRP A 246 0.15 25.22 -2.83
C TRP A 246 0.51 25.98 -4.10
N LEU A 247 1.04 27.19 -3.96
CA LEU A 247 1.33 28.07 -5.08
C LEU A 247 2.78 28.56 -5.01
N GLN A 248 3.54 28.36 -6.08
CA GLN A 248 4.90 28.89 -6.25
C GLN A 248 5.00 29.54 -7.62
N ASP A 249 5.50 30.78 -7.69
CA ASP A 249 5.90 31.48 -8.93
C ASP A 249 4.90 31.43 -10.11
N SER A 250 3.61 31.22 -9.83
CA SER A 250 2.54 31.06 -10.82
C SER A 250 1.59 32.26 -10.79
N PRO A 251 1.10 32.75 -11.95
CA PRO A 251 0.37 34.02 -12.05
C PRO A 251 -1.02 33.99 -11.39
N ALA A 252 -1.65 32.82 -11.23
CA ALA A 252 -2.95 32.71 -10.58
C ALA A 252 -3.20 31.32 -9.97
N LEU A 253 -3.85 31.28 -8.80
CA LEU A 253 -4.36 30.05 -8.19
C LEU A 253 -5.58 29.50 -8.94
N LEU A 254 -6.49 30.40 -9.34
CA LEU A 254 -7.76 30.09 -9.98
C LEU A 254 -7.96 31.04 -11.17
N ASP A 255 -8.18 30.49 -12.35
CA ASP A 255 -8.59 31.23 -13.54
C ASP A 255 -9.92 30.68 -14.06
N VAL A 256 -10.92 31.56 -14.22
CA VAL A 256 -12.27 31.18 -14.68
C VAL A 256 -12.67 32.06 -15.85
N VAL A 257 -12.72 31.46 -17.03
CA VAL A 257 -13.21 32.07 -18.26
C VAL A 257 -14.68 31.69 -18.47
N GLY A 258 -15.52 32.65 -18.84
CA GLY A 258 -16.98 32.44 -19.05
C GLY A 258 -17.84 32.47 -17.78
N GLY A 259 -17.24 32.73 -16.62
CA GLY A 259 -17.90 32.92 -15.33
C GLY A 259 -17.61 34.28 -14.70
N GLU A 260 -18.32 34.61 -13.62
CA GLU A 260 -18.05 35.76 -12.75
C GLU A 260 -18.17 35.39 -11.27
N ASN A 261 -17.68 36.28 -10.41
CA ASN A 261 -17.67 36.10 -8.95
C ASN A 261 -17.02 34.77 -8.56
N SER A 262 -15.89 34.45 -9.18
CA SER A 262 -15.14 33.25 -8.89
C SER A 262 -14.42 33.38 -7.54
N SER A 263 -14.54 32.36 -6.71
CA SER A 263 -13.81 32.24 -5.46
C SER A 263 -13.39 30.80 -5.24
N ILE A 264 -12.31 30.63 -4.50
CA ILE A 264 -11.80 29.33 -4.05
C ILE A 264 -11.67 29.37 -2.53
N SER A 265 -12.04 28.26 -1.89
CA SER A 265 -11.81 28.05 -0.47
C SER A 265 -11.37 26.62 -0.21
N PHE A 266 -10.62 26.41 0.86
CA PHE A 266 -10.05 25.11 1.20
C PHE A 266 -10.67 24.55 2.48
N SER A 267 -10.91 23.25 2.48
CA SER A 267 -11.27 22.48 3.66
C SER A 267 -10.20 21.43 3.93
N ILE A 268 -9.78 21.32 5.19
CA ILE A 268 -8.64 20.51 5.62
C ILE A 268 -9.12 19.57 6.73
N SER A 269 -8.76 18.30 6.61
CA SER A 269 -9.03 17.31 7.64
C SER A 269 -7.97 16.23 7.65
N GLN A 270 -7.74 15.64 8.82
CA GLN A 270 -6.93 14.44 8.95
C GLN A 270 -7.80 13.20 8.75
N VAL A 271 -7.34 12.30 7.88
CA VAL A 271 -8.00 11.02 7.65
C VAL A 271 -7.02 9.88 7.85
N THR A 272 -7.47 8.82 8.52
CA THR A 272 -6.69 7.59 8.66
C THR A 272 -7.01 6.64 7.51
N ARG A 273 -5.98 6.17 6.81
CA ARG A 273 -6.09 5.16 5.75
C ARG A 273 -5.17 3.98 6.04
N SER A 274 -5.52 2.82 5.50
CA SER A 274 -4.64 1.66 5.54
C SER A 274 -3.33 2.00 4.84
N ALA A 275 -2.21 1.85 5.54
CA ALA A 275 -0.87 2.12 4.99
C ALA A 275 -0.64 1.35 3.68
N LEU A 276 -1.17 0.13 3.62
CA LEU A 276 -1.16 -0.72 2.43
C LEU A 276 -1.94 -0.10 1.25
N GLN A 277 -3.12 0.47 1.49
CA GLN A 277 -3.92 1.05 0.40
C GLN A 277 -3.25 2.29 -0.16
N ALA A 278 -2.78 3.17 0.74
CA ALA A 278 -2.06 4.38 0.35
C ALA A 278 -0.78 4.06 -0.45
N ALA A 279 0.04 3.14 0.04
CA ALA A 279 1.23 2.67 -0.67
C ALA A 279 0.93 2.13 -2.09
N ASN A 280 -0.16 1.38 -2.26
CA ASN A 280 -0.54 0.87 -3.57
C ASN A 280 -1.10 1.96 -4.50
N ALA A 281 -1.79 2.97 -3.96
CA ALA A 281 -2.31 4.09 -4.75
C ALA A 281 -1.18 4.98 -5.28
N GLU A 282 -0.17 5.24 -4.44
CA GLU A 282 1.05 5.97 -4.79
C GLU A 282 1.78 5.28 -5.96
N LEU A 283 1.99 3.96 -5.87
CA LEU A 283 2.64 3.17 -6.92
C LEU A 283 1.87 3.13 -8.25
N ALA A 284 0.55 3.26 -8.23
CA ALA A 284 -0.27 3.24 -9.45
C ALA A 284 -0.03 4.48 -10.33
N ASN A 285 0.50 5.57 -9.76
CA ASN A 285 0.83 6.80 -10.48
C ASN A 285 2.25 6.80 -11.08
N GLY A 286 3.09 5.80 -10.74
CA GLY A 286 4.46 5.67 -11.23
C GLY A 286 4.59 4.82 -12.51
N ASP A 287 5.39 5.28 -13.47
CA ASP A 287 5.52 4.69 -14.83
C ASP A 287 6.46 3.45 -14.90
N LEU A 288 7.08 3.07 -13.79
CA LEU A 288 8.12 2.03 -13.75
C LEU A 288 7.68 0.86 -12.88
N PHE A 289 7.17 -0.18 -13.56
CA PHE A 289 6.72 -1.49 -13.05
C PHE A 289 5.28 -1.56 -12.51
N ASN A 290 4.33 -1.46 -13.44
CA ASN A 290 2.90 -1.81 -13.31
C ASN A 290 2.60 -3.31 -12.97
N PHE A 291 3.41 -3.98 -12.15
CA PHE A 291 3.17 -5.33 -11.62
C PHE A 291 2.51 -5.30 -10.22
N GLY A 292 1.66 -4.31 -9.97
CA GLY A 292 0.85 -4.29 -8.75
C GLY A 292 -0.21 -5.39 -8.81
N LEU A 293 -0.05 -6.46 -8.03
CA LEU A 293 -1.10 -7.48 -7.85
C LEU A 293 -2.45 -6.85 -7.43
N TYR A 294 -2.43 -5.65 -6.83
CA TYR A 294 -3.60 -4.85 -6.46
C TYR A 294 -4.30 -4.12 -7.61
N ASN A 295 -3.65 -3.99 -8.78
CA ASN A 295 -4.25 -3.38 -9.97
C ASN A 295 -5.12 -4.38 -10.74
N LEU A 296 -5.01 -5.68 -10.42
CA LEU A 296 -5.88 -6.70 -10.97
C LEU A 296 -7.30 -6.54 -10.42
N PRO A 297 -8.36 -6.90 -11.17
CA PRO A 297 -9.69 -6.91 -10.62
C PRO A 297 -9.79 -7.88 -9.43
N ILE A 298 -10.76 -7.63 -8.54
CA ILE A 298 -10.86 -8.29 -7.23
C ILE A 298 -10.95 -9.82 -7.36
N ALA A 299 -11.60 -10.31 -8.43
CA ALA A 299 -11.72 -11.74 -8.69
C ALA A 299 -10.35 -12.39 -8.93
N GLU A 300 -9.51 -11.78 -9.76
CA GLU A 300 -8.15 -12.23 -10.07
C GLU A 300 -7.25 -12.14 -8.83
N GLN A 301 -7.38 -11.07 -8.03
CA GLN A 301 -6.62 -10.93 -6.78
C GLN A 301 -6.87 -12.09 -5.82
N ASN A 302 -8.13 -12.52 -5.67
CA ASN A 302 -8.49 -13.62 -4.77
C ASN A 302 -7.89 -14.94 -5.24
N LEU A 303 -7.79 -15.16 -6.56
CA LEU A 303 -7.11 -16.33 -7.11
C LEU A 303 -5.61 -16.31 -6.77
N PHE A 304 -4.93 -15.18 -6.97
CA PHE A 304 -3.51 -15.04 -6.63
C PHE A 304 -3.24 -15.18 -5.13
N LYS A 305 -4.10 -14.61 -4.27
CA LYS A 305 -4.03 -14.82 -2.82
C LYS A 305 -4.07 -16.31 -2.45
N GLY A 306 -4.91 -17.10 -3.13
CA GLY A 306 -4.95 -18.54 -2.93
C GLY A 306 -3.70 -19.27 -3.41
N ILE A 307 -3.21 -18.95 -4.61
CA ILE A 307 -2.03 -19.62 -5.19
C ILE A 307 -0.75 -19.34 -4.38
N LEU A 308 -0.56 -18.10 -3.92
CA LEU A 308 0.63 -17.69 -3.15
C LEU A 308 0.66 -18.28 -1.72
N LEU A 309 -0.42 -18.94 -1.26
CA LEU A 309 -0.42 -19.71 -0.02
C LEU A 309 0.12 -21.15 -0.19
N LEU A 310 0.10 -21.71 -1.41
CA LEU A 310 0.57 -23.08 -1.67
C LEU A 310 2.02 -23.35 -1.19
N PRO A 311 2.99 -22.45 -1.40
CA PRO A 311 4.36 -22.64 -0.92
C PRO A 311 4.48 -22.75 0.60
N ILE A 312 3.61 -22.05 1.34
CA ILE A 312 3.55 -22.18 2.81
C ILE A 312 3.10 -23.58 3.19
N GLY A 313 2.12 -24.14 2.48
CA GLY A 313 1.73 -25.54 2.64
C GLY A 313 2.87 -26.51 2.39
N ALA A 314 3.62 -26.29 1.31
CA ALA A 314 4.79 -27.10 1.01
C ALA A 314 5.84 -27.04 2.13
N LEU A 315 6.09 -25.85 2.69
CA LEU A 315 6.99 -25.68 3.84
C LEU A 315 6.53 -26.50 5.04
N VAL A 316 5.25 -26.44 5.40
CA VAL A 316 4.67 -27.21 6.52
C VAL A 316 4.80 -28.72 6.27
N VAL A 317 4.50 -29.19 5.05
CA VAL A 317 4.63 -30.61 4.71
C VAL A 317 6.08 -31.07 4.83
N VAL A 318 7.02 -30.32 4.25
CA VAL A 318 8.44 -30.67 4.30
C VAL A 318 8.94 -30.70 5.73
N PHE A 319 8.57 -29.71 6.54
CA PHE A 319 8.93 -29.66 7.96
C PHE A 319 8.40 -30.87 8.74
N LEU A 320 7.10 -31.16 8.64
CA LEU A 320 6.49 -32.28 9.37
C LEU A 320 6.97 -33.64 8.87
N ARG A 321 7.26 -33.78 7.58
CA ARG A 321 7.73 -35.05 7.00
C ARG A 321 9.21 -35.31 7.27
N VAL A 322 10.07 -34.30 7.11
CA VAL A 322 11.52 -34.44 7.20
C VAL A 322 12.03 -34.31 8.63
N ILE A 323 11.55 -33.30 9.37
CA ILE A 323 12.02 -33.02 10.74
C ILE A 323 11.25 -33.85 11.77
N VAL A 324 9.91 -33.85 11.70
CA VAL A 324 9.08 -34.58 12.67
C VAL A 324 8.98 -36.06 12.33
N GLY A 325 8.86 -36.40 11.05
CA GLY A 325 8.75 -37.79 10.56
C GLY A 325 7.31 -38.29 10.42
N VAL A 326 6.33 -37.40 10.20
CA VAL A 326 4.93 -37.79 9.97
C VAL A 326 4.84 -38.56 8.65
N LYS A 327 4.20 -39.74 8.68
CA LYS A 327 3.90 -40.52 7.49
C LYS A 327 2.67 -39.93 6.80
N CYS A 328 2.80 -39.56 5.53
CA CYS A 328 1.72 -39.03 4.70
C CYS A 328 1.65 -39.80 3.37
N SER A 329 0.47 -39.83 2.75
CA SER A 329 0.29 -40.36 1.40
C SER A 329 0.78 -39.32 0.39
N GLY A 330 2.10 -39.28 0.20
CA GLY A 330 2.79 -38.31 -0.66
C GLY A 330 3.03 -36.95 -0.01
N THR A 331 3.64 -36.03 -0.77
CA THR A 331 3.91 -34.64 -0.33
C THR A 331 2.84 -33.65 -0.77
N PHE A 332 2.21 -33.90 -1.91
CA PHE A 332 1.26 -32.96 -2.51
C PHE A 332 -0.15 -33.10 -1.93
N MET A 333 -0.53 -34.31 -1.52
CA MET A 333 -1.89 -34.60 -1.03
C MET A 333 -2.28 -33.78 0.20
N PRO A 334 -1.45 -33.64 1.25
CA PRO A 334 -1.82 -32.78 2.39
C PRO A 334 -2.00 -31.31 2.00
N ILE A 335 -1.25 -30.82 1.01
CA ILE A 335 -1.37 -29.46 0.50
C ILE A 335 -2.71 -29.27 -0.20
N LEU A 336 -3.10 -30.21 -1.06
CA LEU A 336 -4.41 -30.17 -1.72
C LEU A 336 -5.57 -30.25 -0.73
N ILE A 337 -5.47 -31.11 0.29
CA ILE A 337 -6.50 -31.19 1.33
C ILE A 337 -6.56 -29.87 2.13
N ALA A 338 -5.42 -29.23 2.42
CA ALA A 338 -5.41 -27.93 3.08
C ALA A 338 -6.07 -26.84 2.22
N THR A 339 -5.82 -26.82 0.91
CA THR A 339 -6.45 -25.84 0.02
C THR A 339 -7.94 -26.07 -0.17
N SER A 340 -8.42 -27.32 -0.08
CA SER A 340 -9.85 -27.58 -0.05
C SER A 340 -10.49 -27.02 1.22
N PHE A 341 -9.85 -27.15 2.38
CA PHE A 341 -10.31 -26.58 3.66
C PHE A 341 -10.35 -25.05 3.67
N ILE A 342 -9.45 -24.37 2.93
CA ILE A 342 -9.53 -22.91 2.76
C ILE A 342 -10.84 -22.49 2.10
N GLN A 343 -11.37 -23.29 1.18
CA GLN A 343 -12.62 -22.95 0.48
C GLN A 343 -13.86 -23.42 1.22
N THR A 344 -13.79 -24.53 1.96
CA THR A 344 -14.94 -25.14 2.63
C THR A 344 -15.02 -24.84 4.12
N GLU A 345 -14.09 -24.05 4.67
CA GLU A 345 -13.85 -23.89 6.10
C GLU A 345 -13.36 -25.18 6.80
N LEU A 346 -12.56 -25.05 7.86
CA LEU A 346 -11.91 -26.20 8.49
C LEU A 346 -12.90 -27.25 9.00
N LEU A 347 -13.95 -26.82 9.70
CA LEU A 347 -14.89 -27.75 10.35
C LEU A 347 -15.67 -28.55 9.31
N ASN A 348 -16.30 -27.86 8.37
CA ASN A 348 -17.09 -28.49 7.31
C ASN A 348 -16.19 -29.31 6.37
N GLY A 349 -14.99 -28.80 6.07
CA GLY A 349 -13.97 -29.50 5.30
C GLY A 349 -13.54 -30.82 5.94
N VAL A 350 -13.20 -30.82 7.23
CA VAL A 350 -12.79 -32.05 7.94
C VAL A 350 -13.94 -33.05 8.06
N LEU A 351 -15.14 -32.58 8.40
CA LEU A 351 -16.33 -33.45 8.49
C LEU A 351 -16.66 -34.07 7.13
N GLY A 352 -16.69 -33.25 6.07
CA GLY A 352 -16.89 -33.71 4.70
C GLY A 352 -15.81 -34.70 4.27
N PHE A 353 -14.54 -34.41 4.61
CA PHE A 353 -13.42 -35.28 4.31
C PHE A 353 -13.58 -36.66 4.94
N LEU A 354 -13.82 -36.68 6.26
CA LEU A 354 -13.97 -37.92 7.02
C LEU A 354 -15.19 -38.72 6.54
N LEU A 355 -16.33 -38.08 6.31
CA LEU A 355 -17.56 -38.75 5.85
C LEU A 355 -17.32 -39.43 4.49
N VAL A 356 -16.76 -38.68 3.54
CA VAL A 356 -16.59 -39.13 2.17
C VAL A 356 -15.51 -40.22 2.07
N VAL A 357 -14.36 -40.05 2.74
CA VAL A 357 -13.30 -41.07 2.77
C VAL A 357 -13.77 -42.33 3.49
N SER A 358 -14.44 -42.20 4.64
CA SER A 358 -14.96 -43.36 5.38
C SER A 358 -15.97 -44.14 4.56
N THR A 359 -16.93 -43.45 3.94
CA THR A 359 -17.93 -44.09 3.09
C THR A 359 -17.30 -44.74 1.85
N GLY A 360 -16.33 -44.08 1.22
CA GLY A 360 -15.58 -44.63 0.09
C GLY A 360 -14.85 -45.94 0.45
N LEU A 361 -14.22 -45.99 1.63
CA LEU A 361 -13.57 -47.20 2.15
C LEU A 361 -14.58 -48.33 2.45
N VAL A 362 -15.75 -48.01 3.01
CA VAL A 362 -16.82 -49.00 3.25
C VAL A 362 -17.31 -49.61 1.94
N ILE A 363 -17.59 -48.78 0.94
CA ILE A 363 -18.07 -49.22 -0.37
C ILE A 363 -17.01 -50.05 -1.07
N ARG A 364 -15.74 -49.67 -0.93
CA ARG A 364 -14.62 -50.45 -1.41
C ARG A 364 -14.56 -51.83 -0.75
N SER A 365 -14.77 -51.92 0.58
CA SER A 365 -14.84 -53.21 1.28
C SER A 365 -15.91 -54.11 0.65
N TYR A 366 -17.09 -53.56 0.36
CA TYR A 366 -18.16 -54.28 -0.33
C TYR A 366 -17.75 -54.72 -1.75
N LEU A 367 -17.22 -53.81 -2.57
CA LEU A 367 -16.78 -54.10 -3.95
C LEU A 367 -15.59 -55.06 -4.03
N SER A 368 -14.79 -55.18 -2.98
CA SER A 368 -13.66 -56.13 -2.94
C SER A 368 -14.09 -57.59 -2.90
N HIS A 369 -15.33 -57.87 -2.48
CA HIS A 369 -15.93 -59.20 -2.55
C HIS A 369 -16.38 -59.56 -3.97
N LEU A 370 -16.44 -58.58 -4.86
CA LEU A 370 -16.71 -58.79 -6.28
C LEU A 370 -15.36 -59.02 -6.99
N ASN A 371 -15.28 -60.10 -7.78
CA ASN A 371 -14.10 -60.48 -8.57
C ASN A 371 -13.86 -59.52 -9.75
N LEU A 372 -13.73 -58.23 -9.46
CA LEU A 372 -13.49 -57.15 -10.42
C LEU A 372 -11.99 -56.95 -10.64
N LEU A 373 -11.63 -56.61 -11.88
CA LEU A 373 -10.30 -56.11 -12.22
C LEU A 373 -10.02 -54.79 -11.47
N LEU A 374 -8.77 -54.58 -11.05
CA LEU A 374 -8.33 -53.43 -10.24
C LEU A 374 -8.80 -52.09 -10.80
N VAL A 375 -8.66 -51.88 -12.11
CA VAL A 375 -9.08 -50.64 -12.80
C VAL A 375 -10.60 -50.43 -12.70
N SER A 376 -11.39 -51.46 -13.00
CA SER A 376 -12.86 -51.41 -12.95
C SER A 376 -13.36 -51.15 -11.52
N ARG A 377 -12.70 -51.76 -10.53
CA ARG A 377 -13.02 -51.57 -9.11
C ARG A 377 -12.78 -50.13 -8.66
N ILE A 378 -11.62 -49.55 -8.98
CA ILE A 378 -11.28 -48.17 -8.59
C ILE A 378 -12.25 -47.18 -9.23
N SER A 379 -12.53 -47.32 -10.53
CA SER A 379 -13.49 -46.45 -11.22
C SER A 379 -14.89 -46.55 -10.61
N ALA A 380 -15.35 -47.75 -10.24
CA ALA A 380 -16.63 -47.93 -9.57
C ALA A 380 -16.70 -47.21 -8.21
N VAL A 381 -15.63 -47.30 -7.40
CA VAL A 381 -15.54 -46.58 -6.11
C VAL A 381 -15.66 -45.07 -6.33
N VAL A 382 -14.90 -44.51 -7.28
CA VAL A 382 -14.93 -43.06 -7.55
C VAL A 382 -16.32 -42.60 -8.03
N ILE A 383 -16.96 -43.34 -8.95
CA ILE A 383 -18.30 -43.00 -9.45
C ILE A 383 -19.33 -43.01 -8.32
N VAL A 384 -19.32 -44.03 -7.47
CA VAL A 384 -20.27 -44.14 -6.36
C VAL A 384 -20.07 -43.00 -5.36
N VAL A 385 -18.82 -42.66 -5.06
CA VAL A 385 -18.50 -41.54 -4.18
C VAL A 385 -18.95 -40.20 -4.74
N ILE A 386 -18.72 -39.94 -6.03
CA ILE A 386 -19.26 -38.74 -6.69
C ILE A 386 -20.77 -38.69 -6.54
N GLY A 387 -21.46 -39.82 -6.74
CA GLY A 387 -22.90 -39.94 -6.52
C GLY A 387 -23.32 -39.61 -5.08
N ILE A 388 -22.55 -40.04 -4.08
CA ILE A 388 -22.80 -39.72 -2.66
C ILE A 388 -22.60 -38.25 -2.37
N ILE A 389 -21.55 -37.63 -2.91
CA ILE A 389 -21.32 -36.19 -2.75
C ILE A 389 -22.51 -35.42 -3.34
N VAL A 390 -22.94 -35.76 -4.56
CA VAL A 390 -24.11 -35.13 -5.20
C VAL A 390 -25.37 -35.31 -4.36
N LEU A 391 -25.65 -36.52 -3.87
CA LEU A 391 -26.80 -36.81 -3.03
C LEU A 391 -26.76 -36.00 -1.72
N PHE A 392 -25.60 -35.96 -1.08
CA PHE A 392 -25.39 -35.19 0.15
C PHE A 392 -25.60 -33.70 -0.07
N THR A 393 -25.08 -33.13 -1.17
CA THR A 393 -25.30 -31.73 -1.54
C THR A 393 -26.80 -31.43 -1.73
N ILE A 394 -27.55 -32.31 -2.39
CA ILE A 394 -29.01 -32.16 -2.57
C ILE A 394 -29.75 -32.22 -1.22
N ILE A 395 -29.34 -33.13 -0.33
CA ILE A 395 -29.94 -33.26 1.02
C ILE A 395 -29.61 -32.03 1.87
N ALA A 396 -28.36 -31.58 1.87
CA ALA A 396 -27.92 -30.37 2.58
C ALA A 396 -28.70 -29.13 2.09
N PHE A 397 -28.91 -29.02 0.78
CA PHE A 397 -29.73 -27.95 0.17
C PHE A 397 -31.15 -27.98 0.72
N ARG A 398 -31.77 -29.17 0.78
CA ARG A 398 -33.12 -29.36 1.30
C ARG A 398 -33.26 -29.07 2.79
N LEU A 399 -32.20 -29.30 3.58
CA LEU A 399 -32.16 -29.06 5.02
C LEU A 399 -31.87 -27.59 5.39
N GLY A 400 -31.65 -26.72 4.41
CA GLY A 400 -31.31 -25.31 4.65
C GLY A 400 -29.91 -25.11 5.22
N LEU A 401 -29.04 -26.13 5.16
CA LEU A 401 -27.64 -26.05 5.54
C LEU A 401 -26.85 -25.38 4.41
N THR A 402 -27.04 -24.07 4.22
CA THR A 402 -26.44 -23.32 3.11
C THR A 402 -24.91 -23.30 3.17
N ASP A 403 -24.34 -23.39 4.37
CA ASP A 403 -22.89 -23.40 4.57
C ASP A 403 -22.25 -24.71 4.06
N ALA A 404 -23.02 -25.81 4.03
CA ALA A 404 -22.57 -27.10 3.49
C ALA A 404 -22.65 -27.19 1.95
N LEU A 405 -23.20 -26.17 1.27
CA LEU A 405 -23.35 -26.12 -0.18
C LEU A 405 -22.15 -25.52 -0.91
N THR A 406 -21.17 -25.03 -0.17
CA THR A 406 -19.94 -24.42 -0.70
C THR A 406 -18.90 -25.44 -1.19
N ILE A 407 -19.30 -26.68 -1.49
CA ILE A 407 -18.43 -27.65 -2.16
C ILE A 407 -18.31 -27.24 -3.63
N THR A 408 -17.38 -26.33 -3.91
CA THR A 408 -16.97 -25.98 -5.26
C THR A 408 -16.35 -27.19 -5.97
N PHE A 409 -16.26 -27.15 -7.31
CA PHE A 409 -15.68 -28.24 -8.11
C PHE A 409 -14.27 -28.64 -7.67
N PHE A 410 -13.47 -27.69 -7.17
CA PHE A 410 -12.06 -27.92 -6.85
C PHE A 410 -11.85 -28.80 -5.60
N PRO A 411 -12.41 -28.49 -4.41
CA PRO A 411 -12.50 -29.42 -3.28
C PRO A 411 -13.03 -30.81 -3.67
N MET A 412 -14.08 -30.88 -4.50
CA MET A 412 -14.66 -32.14 -4.94
C MET A 412 -13.65 -33.01 -5.71
N ILE A 413 -12.90 -32.43 -6.64
CA ILE A 413 -11.85 -33.14 -7.41
C ILE A 413 -10.73 -33.62 -6.47
N ILE A 414 -10.30 -32.79 -5.53
CA ILE A 414 -9.26 -33.15 -4.54
C ILE A 414 -9.73 -34.30 -3.66
N MET A 415 -10.98 -34.26 -3.20
CA MET A 415 -11.61 -35.30 -2.42
C MET A 415 -11.65 -36.62 -3.20
N ALA A 416 -12.15 -36.60 -4.44
CA ALA A 416 -12.20 -37.78 -5.29
C ALA A 416 -10.80 -38.39 -5.54
N TRP A 417 -9.82 -37.55 -5.85
CA TRP A 417 -8.43 -37.98 -6.04
C TRP A 417 -7.82 -38.57 -4.76
N THR A 418 -8.11 -37.97 -3.60
CA THR A 418 -7.64 -38.50 -2.32
C THR A 418 -8.21 -39.89 -2.05
N ILE A 419 -9.48 -40.12 -2.39
CA ILE A 419 -10.14 -41.41 -2.18
C ILE A 419 -9.60 -42.46 -3.14
N GLU A 420 -9.35 -42.10 -4.39
CA GLU A 420 -8.68 -42.98 -5.35
C GLU A 420 -7.32 -43.42 -4.78
N ARG A 421 -6.49 -42.46 -4.33
CA ARG A 421 -5.17 -42.74 -3.78
C ARG A 421 -5.24 -43.62 -2.52
N MET A 422 -6.17 -43.33 -1.61
CA MET A 422 -6.37 -44.13 -0.39
C MET A 422 -6.92 -45.53 -0.70
N SER A 423 -7.74 -45.64 -1.76
CA SER A 423 -8.26 -46.93 -2.20
C SER A 423 -7.14 -47.81 -2.77
N ILE A 424 -6.25 -47.25 -3.58
CA ILE A 424 -5.08 -47.97 -4.07
C ILE A 424 -4.17 -48.37 -2.90
N LEU A 425 -3.86 -47.43 -1.99
CA LEU A 425 -2.98 -47.69 -0.84
C LEU A 425 -3.49 -48.82 0.06
N TRP A 426 -4.79 -48.89 0.29
CA TRP A 426 -5.39 -49.99 1.06
C TRP A 426 -5.30 -51.33 0.31
N GLU A 427 -5.25 -51.33 -1.03
CA GLU A 427 -5.06 -52.58 -1.80
C GLU A 427 -3.62 -53.08 -1.73
N GLU A 428 -2.66 -52.15 -1.81
CA GLU A 428 -1.24 -52.44 -1.87
C GLU A 428 -0.63 -52.71 -0.48
N GLU A 429 -0.98 -51.90 0.52
CA GLU A 429 -0.31 -51.86 1.83
C GLU A 429 -1.25 -52.19 3.01
N GLY A 430 -2.55 -52.33 2.76
CA GLY A 430 -3.56 -52.71 3.76
C GLY A 430 -4.14 -51.55 4.57
N GLY A 431 -5.20 -51.84 5.34
CA GLY A 431 -6.00 -50.81 6.01
C GLY A 431 -5.30 -50.07 7.16
N GLN A 432 -4.34 -50.71 7.83
CA GLN A 432 -3.55 -50.07 8.88
C GLN A 432 -2.70 -48.93 8.32
N GLU A 433 -2.06 -49.15 7.17
CA GLU A 433 -1.20 -48.13 6.57
C GLU A 433 -2.02 -46.97 5.99
N VAL A 434 -3.25 -47.22 5.52
CA VAL A 434 -4.20 -46.15 5.14
C VAL A 434 -4.64 -45.31 6.32
N LEU A 435 -4.88 -45.92 7.48
CA LEU A 435 -5.23 -45.15 8.68
C LEU A 435 -4.08 -44.25 9.13
N VAL A 436 -2.84 -44.76 9.06
CA VAL A 436 -1.62 -44.03 9.44
C VAL A 436 -1.31 -42.92 8.43
N GLN A 437 -1.24 -43.23 7.13
CA GLN A 437 -0.90 -42.26 6.10
C GLN A 437 -2.04 -41.28 5.83
N GLY A 438 -3.29 -41.73 5.88
CA GLY A 438 -4.49 -40.88 5.75
C GLY A 438 -4.64 -39.95 6.94
N GLY A 439 -4.55 -40.48 8.17
CA GLY A 439 -4.58 -39.67 9.38
C GLY A 439 -3.42 -38.68 9.47
N GLY A 440 -2.20 -39.11 9.10
CA GLY A 440 -1.04 -38.23 9.02
C GLY A 440 -1.19 -37.13 7.96
N SER A 441 -1.77 -37.45 6.80
CA SER A 441 -2.05 -36.44 5.76
C SER A 441 -3.10 -35.44 6.21
N LEU A 442 -4.16 -35.89 6.89
CA LEU A 442 -5.19 -35.02 7.45
C LEU A 442 -4.61 -34.10 8.54
N LEU A 443 -3.79 -34.64 9.45
CA LEU A 443 -3.12 -33.84 10.48
C LEU A 443 -2.24 -32.75 9.86
N VAL A 444 -1.42 -33.11 8.88
CA VAL A 444 -0.56 -32.15 8.17
C VAL A 444 -1.41 -31.12 7.43
N ALA A 445 -2.52 -31.52 6.80
CA ALA A 445 -3.42 -30.61 6.12
C ALA A 445 -4.09 -29.60 7.08
N VAL A 446 -4.49 -30.03 8.28
CA VAL A 446 -5.04 -29.13 9.30
C VAL A 446 -4.00 -28.11 9.76
N ILE A 447 -2.75 -28.52 10.02
CA ILE A 447 -1.68 -27.59 10.41
C ILE A 447 -1.36 -26.63 9.26
N ALA A 448 -1.27 -27.14 8.03
CA ALA A 448 -1.04 -26.32 6.85
C ALA A 448 -2.17 -25.30 6.65
N TYR A 449 -3.43 -25.71 6.82
CA TYR A 449 -4.58 -24.80 6.81
C TYR A 449 -4.45 -23.70 7.86
N LEU A 450 -4.14 -24.04 9.12
CA LEU A 450 -4.02 -23.05 10.20
C LEU A 450 -2.90 -22.02 9.93
N MET A 451 -1.80 -22.45 9.31
CA MET A 451 -0.73 -21.54 8.89
C MET A 451 -1.17 -20.66 7.71
N MET A 452 -1.82 -21.23 6.70
CA MET A 452 -2.29 -20.46 5.54
C MET A 452 -3.42 -19.49 5.88
N ASP A 453 -4.26 -19.82 6.87
CA ASP A 453 -5.39 -18.97 7.27
C ASP A 453 -4.96 -17.75 8.09
N ASN A 454 -3.79 -17.82 8.75
CA ASN A 454 -3.25 -16.73 9.56
C ASN A 454 -3.10 -15.41 8.77
N ALA A 455 -3.63 -14.32 9.34
CA ALA A 455 -3.66 -13.01 8.69
C ALA A 455 -2.27 -12.46 8.35
N LEU A 456 -1.29 -12.62 9.24
CA LEU A 456 0.08 -12.16 9.03
C LEU A 456 0.74 -12.95 7.89
N ILE A 457 0.59 -14.28 7.89
CA ILE A 457 1.17 -15.14 6.85
C ILE A 457 0.55 -14.83 5.48
N ARG A 458 -0.78 -14.64 5.42
CA ARG A 458 -1.48 -14.25 4.18
C ARG A 458 -1.03 -12.89 3.67
N HIS A 459 -0.84 -11.93 4.58
CA HIS A 459 -0.29 -10.60 4.27
C HIS A 459 1.12 -10.72 3.69
N TRP A 460 2.00 -11.47 4.35
CA TRP A 460 3.38 -11.67 3.90
C TRP A 460 3.45 -12.37 2.54
N ALA A 461 2.67 -13.43 2.34
CA ALA A 461 2.64 -14.16 1.08
C ALA A 461 2.20 -13.28 -0.11
N PHE A 462 1.18 -12.43 0.07
CA PHE A 462 0.66 -11.61 -1.02
C PHE A 462 1.47 -10.33 -1.25
N ASN A 463 1.87 -9.65 -0.16
CA ASN A 463 2.52 -8.35 -0.23
C ASN A 463 4.03 -8.42 -0.38
N PHE A 464 4.65 -9.57 -0.15
CA PHE A 464 6.10 -9.70 -0.24
C PHE A 464 6.48 -10.98 -1.00
N LEU A 465 6.60 -10.88 -2.33
CA LEU A 465 7.03 -12.02 -3.17
C LEU A 465 8.40 -12.57 -2.73
N GLY A 466 9.27 -11.74 -2.15
CA GLY A 466 10.55 -12.18 -1.55
C GLY A 466 10.40 -13.28 -0.50
N VAL A 467 9.25 -13.36 0.19
CA VAL A 467 8.94 -14.44 1.15
C VAL A 467 8.95 -15.81 0.48
N HIS A 468 8.57 -15.90 -0.79
CA HIS A 468 8.59 -17.16 -1.53
C HIS A 468 10.01 -17.68 -1.76
N ALA A 469 10.97 -16.77 -1.98
CA ALA A 469 12.39 -17.12 -2.07
C ALA A 469 12.92 -17.61 -0.73
N LEU A 470 12.51 -16.99 0.39
CA LEU A 470 12.84 -17.45 1.74
C LEU A 470 12.26 -18.85 2.03
N ILE A 471 11.00 -19.08 1.67
CA ILE A 471 10.35 -20.39 1.78
C ILE A 471 11.11 -21.44 0.97
N MET A 472 11.48 -21.12 -0.27
CA MET A 472 12.26 -22.01 -1.12
C MET A 472 13.62 -22.35 -0.49
N ALA A 473 14.34 -21.35 0.03
CA ALA A 473 15.60 -21.54 0.72
C ALA A 473 15.44 -22.47 1.95
N ALA A 474 14.38 -22.26 2.74
CA ALA A 474 14.08 -23.10 3.90
C ALA A 474 13.76 -24.56 3.51
N ILE A 475 12.97 -24.77 2.45
CA ILE A 475 12.66 -26.12 1.94
C ILE A 475 13.93 -26.82 1.45
N LEU A 476 14.79 -26.12 0.69
CA LEU A 476 16.05 -26.68 0.21
C LEU A 476 16.98 -27.06 1.36
N LEU A 477 17.11 -26.21 2.38
CA LEU A 477 17.88 -26.49 3.60
C LEU A 477 17.38 -27.75 4.31
N MET A 478 16.06 -27.88 4.51
CA MET A 478 15.47 -29.09 5.09
C MET A 478 15.70 -30.32 4.20
N GLY A 479 15.77 -30.16 2.89
CA GLY A 479 16.04 -31.26 1.94
C GLY A 479 17.41 -31.93 2.13
N GLN A 480 18.40 -31.25 2.73
CA GLN A 480 19.70 -31.83 3.08
C GLN A 480 19.81 -32.28 4.54
N TYR A 481 18.71 -32.23 5.30
CA TYR A 481 18.70 -32.67 6.68
C TYR A 481 18.96 -34.18 6.76
N THR A 482 20.09 -34.55 7.36
CA THR A 482 20.54 -35.94 7.58
C THR A 482 20.41 -36.37 9.04
N GLY A 483 19.88 -35.51 9.91
CA GLY A 483 19.68 -35.82 11.33
C GLY A 483 18.51 -36.79 11.55
N TYR A 484 18.43 -37.34 12.76
CA TYR A 484 17.33 -38.20 13.16
C TYR A 484 16.00 -37.42 13.19
N ARG A 485 14.91 -38.12 12.86
CA ARG A 485 13.56 -37.55 12.95
C ARG A 485 13.16 -37.44 14.41
N LEU A 486 12.36 -36.44 14.75
CA LEU A 486 11.88 -36.24 16.13
C LEU A 486 11.10 -37.46 16.65
N SER A 487 10.34 -38.12 15.75
CA SER A 487 9.64 -39.37 16.04
C SER A 487 10.57 -40.55 16.31
N GLU A 488 11.78 -40.57 15.75
CA GLU A 488 12.77 -41.63 15.96
C GLU A 488 13.49 -41.50 17.30
N LEU A 489 13.72 -40.27 17.78
CA LEU A 489 14.29 -40.02 19.12
C LEU A 489 13.45 -40.68 20.22
N ARG A 490 12.13 -40.72 20.06
CA ARG A 490 11.21 -41.36 21.01
C ARG A 490 11.33 -42.89 21.02
N ARG A 491 11.78 -43.49 19.92
CA ARG A 491 12.01 -44.94 19.77
C ARG A 491 13.36 -45.37 20.34
N PHE A 492 14.36 -44.47 20.36
CA PHE A 492 15.72 -44.76 20.87
C PHE A 492 15.93 -44.41 22.35
N LYS A 493 14.95 -43.78 23.02
CA LYS A 493 15.01 -43.48 24.45
C LYS A 493 15.35 -44.69 25.36
N PRO A 494 14.89 -45.93 25.09
CA PRO A 494 15.25 -47.10 25.90
C PRO A 494 16.68 -47.61 25.70
N MET A 495 17.47 -47.06 24.77
CA MET A 495 18.85 -47.49 24.50
C MET A 495 19.92 -46.59 25.15
N THR A 496 19.50 -45.52 25.83
CA THR A 496 20.37 -44.60 26.57
C THR A 496 20.28 -44.74 28.09
N ASP A 497 19.39 -45.62 28.58
CA ASP A 497 19.19 -45.90 30.02
C ASP A 497 19.89 -47.20 30.49
N ASP A 498 20.78 -47.78 29.66
CA ASP A 498 21.82 -48.75 30.02
C ASP A 498 23.20 -48.08 29.86
#